data_AF-A0ABD8AZ91-F1
#
_entry.id   AF-A0ABD8AZ91-F1
#
_cell.length_a   1.000
_cell.length_b   1.000
_cell.length_c   1.000
_cell.angle_alpha   90.00
_cell.angle_beta   90.00
_cell.angle_gamma   90.00
#
_symmetry.space_group_name_H-M   'P 1'
#
loop_
_entity.id
_entity.type
_entity.pdbx_description
1 polymer ?
#
loop_
_entity_poly.entity_id
_entity_poly.type
_entity_poly.pdbx_seq_one_letter_code
_entity_poly.pdbx_strand_id
1 'polypeptide(L)' 'MISYKPFQKLLIDREIKKQELLKIPGISSATMAKLNTNEYVSLEVIDKLCTALGCQPGDLLEHIADQ' A
#
# COMPACT_ATOMS: atom_id res chain seq x y z
N MET A 1 4.73 9.36 12.42
CA MET A 1 4.04 9.34 11.10
C MET A 1 3.84 7.92 10.52
N ILE A 2 2.88 7.69 9.62
CA ILE A 2 2.77 6.41 8.85
C ILE A 2 3.67 6.48 7.61
N SER A 3 4.32 5.37 7.27
CA SER A 3 5.15 5.19 6.07
C SER A 3 4.69 3.96 5.29
N TYR A 4 4.52 4.09 3.97
CA TYR A 4 4.28 2.97 3.05
C TYR A 4 5.54 2.58 2.28
N LYS A 5 6.73 2.89 2.82
CA LYS A 5 7.98 2.34 2.28
C LYS A 5 7.99 0.80 2.23
N PRO A 6 7.46 0.06 3.22
CA PRO A 6 7.38 -1.40 3.16
C PRO A 6 6.59 -1.88 1.93
N PHE A 7 5.43 -1.27 1.65
CA PHE A 7 4.64 -1.56 0.45
C PHE A 7 5.45 -1.37 -0.83
N GLN A 8 6.19 -0.28 -0.97
CA GLN A 8 6.99 -0.04 -2.19
C GLN A 8 8.08 -1.09 -2.37
N LYS A 9 8.74 -1.52 -1.28
CA LYS A 9 9.71 -2.62 -1.30
C LYS A 9 9.04 -3.93 -1.71
N LEU A 10 7.89 -4.26 -1.11
CA LEU A 10 7.13 -5.47 -1.43
C LEU A 10 6.78 -5.56 -2.91
N LEU A 11 6.40 -4.44 -3.54
CA LEU A 11 6.11 -4.41 -4.99
C LEU A 11 7.36 -4.67 -5.84
N ILE A 12 8.51 -4.12 -5.45
CA ILE A 12 9.78 -4.35 -6.15
C ILE A 12 10.21 -5.81 -6.00
N ASP A 13 10.18 -6.32 -4.77
CA ASP A 13 10.60 -7.69 -4.43
C ASP A 13 9.75 -8.76 -5.15
N ARG A 14 8.49 -8.42 -5.48
CA ARG A 14 7.56 -9.32 -6.19
C ARG A 14 7.36 -8.97 -7.67
N GLU A 15 8.12 -8.01 -8.20
CA GLU A 15 8.01 -7.52 -9.59
C GLU A 15 6.58 -7.06 -9.98
N ILE A 16 5.81 -6.55 -9.02
CA ILE A 16 4.43 -6.10 -9.22
C ILE A 16 4.42 -4.65 -9.66
N LYS A 17 3.87 -4.39 -10.85
CA LYS A 17 3.68 -3.03 -11.36
C LYS A 17 2.49 -2.37 -10.68
N LYS A 18 2.61 -1.08 -10.36
CA LYS A 18 1.52 -0.27 -9.80
C LYS A 18 0.25 -0.28 -10.66
N GLN A 19 0.38 -0.45 -11.98
CA GLN A 19 -0.76 -0.58 -12.89
C GLN A 19 -1.60 -1.85 -12.65
N GLU A 20 -0.99 -2.94 -12.19
CA GLU A 20 -1.72 -4.16 -11.84
C GLU A 20 -2.61 -3.94 -10.60
N LEU A 21 -2.15 -3.09 -9.67
CA LEU A 21 -2.93 -2.74 -8.48
C LEU A 21 -4.16 -1.89 -8.80
N LEU A 22 -4.12 -1.10 -9.88
CA LEU A 22 -5.28 -0.35 -10.36
C LEU A 22 -6.38 -1.26 -10.94
N LYS A 23 -6.07 -2.54 -11.21
CA LYS A 23 -7.09 -3.53 -11.60
C LYS A 23 -7.84 -4.08 -10.39
N ILE A 24 -7.37 -3.82 -9.16
CA ILE A 24 -8.05 -4.28 -7.94
C ILE A 24 -9.31 -3.44 -7.74
N PRO A 25 -10.50 -4.07 -7.62
CA PRO A 25 -11.74 -3.35 -7.42
C PRO A 25 -11.69 -2.48 -6.16
N GLY A 26 -11.98 -1.19 -6.30
CA GLY A 26 -11.97 -0.23 -5.19
C GLY A 26 -10.61 0.41 -4.89
N ILE A 27 -9.56 0.10 -5.67
CA ILE A 27 -8.31 0.87 -5.66
C ILE A 27 -8.35 1.87 -6.82
N SER A 28 -8.37 3.15 -6.49
CA SER A 28 -8.34 4.22 -7.48
C SER A 28 -6.91 4.75 -7.69
N SER A 29 -6.70 5.45 -8.79
CA SER A 29 -5.45 6.19 -9.03
C SER A 29 -5.15 7.20 -7.93
N ALA A 30 -6.19 7.83 -7.35
CA ALA A 30 -6.06 8.73 -6.22
C ALA A 30 -5.57 8.00 -4.95
N THR A 31 -6.10 6.81 -4.68
CA THR A 31 -5.66 5.97 -3.57
C THR A 31 -4.19 5.57 -3.74
N MET A 32 -3.78 5.18 -4.95
CA MET A 32 -2.38 4.86 -5.25
C MET A 32 -1.44 6.06 -5.10
N ALA A 33 -1.90 7.27 -5.40
CA ALA A 33 -1.13 8.49 -5.18
C ALA A 33 -0.90 8.72 -3.67
N LYS A 34 -1.94 8.55 -2.85
CA LYS A 34 -1.86 8.68 -1.38
C LYS A 34 -0.86 7.72 -0.74
N LEU A 35 -0.81 6.48 -1.22
CA LEU A 35 0.18 5.49 -0.78
C LEU A 35 1.62 5.91 -1.12
N ASN A 36 1.82 6.66 -2.21
CA ASN A 36 3.16 7.17 -2.56
C ASN A 36 3.56 8.40 -1.73
N THR A 37 2.60 9.20 -1.29
CA THR A 37 2.82 10.43 -0.52
C THR A 37 2.74 10.23 0.99
N ASN A 38 2.58 8.98 1.47
CA ASN A 38 2.39 8.65 2.88
C ASN A 38 1.14 9.27 3.52
N GLU A 39 0.12 9.55 2.73
CA GLU A 39 -1.17 10.02 3.23
C GLU A 39 -1.98 8.88 3.85
N TYR A 40 -2.82 9.23 4.83
CA TYR A 40 -3.73 8.25 5.43
C TYR A 40 -4.75 7.73 4.41
N VAL A 41 -4.85 6.41 4.35
CA VAL A 41 -5.90 5.70 3.59
C VAL A 41 -6.81 4.95 4.56
N SER A 42 -8.00 4.55 4.09
CA SER A 42 -8.90 3.74 4.90
C SER A 42 -8.35 2.33 5.11
N LEU A 43 -8.71 1.71 6.24
CA LEU A 43 -8.36 0.31 6.50
C LEU A 43 -8.94 -0.65 5.45
N GLU A 44 -10.07 -0.30 4.83
CA GLU A 44 -10.64 -1.06 3.71
C GLU A 44 -9.68 -1.16 2.51
N VAL A 45 -8.95 -0.08 2.21
CA VAL A 45 -7.93 -0.08 1.15
C VAL A 45 -6.78 -1.02 1.53
N ILE A 46 -6.34 -0.98 2.79
CA ILE A 46 -5.29 -1.86 3.29
C ILE A 46 -5.72 -3.32 3.22
N ASP A 47 -6.94 -3.65 3.63
CA ASP A 47 -7.50 -5.00 3.59
C ASP A 47 -7.58 -5.56 2.16
N LYS A 48 -8.01 -4.74 1.19
CA LYS A 48 -8.02 -5.09 -0.24
C LYS A 48 -6.63 -5.37 -0.78
N LEU A 49 -5.65 -4.54 -0.41
CA LEU A 49 -4.25 -4.74 -0.81
C LEU A 49 -3.66 -6.00 -0.17
N CYS A 50 -3.91 -6.22 1.13
CA CYS A 50 -3.51 -7.44 1.83
C CYS A 50 -4.06 -8.68 1.15
N THR A 51 -5.34 -8.67 0.76
CA THR A 51 -5.99 -9.77 0.06
C THR A 51 -5.39 -9.99 -1.34
N ALA A 52 -5.24 -8.91 -2.12
CA ALA A 52 -4.73 -9.00 -3.50
C ALA A 52 -3.25 -9.42 -3.55
N LEU A 53 -2.47 -9.01 -2.55
CA LEU A 53 -1.05 -9.31 -2.45
C LEU A 53 -0.76 -10.53 -1.57
N GLY A 54 -1.73 -11.09 -0.85
CA GLY A 54 -1.49 -12.15 0.12
C GLY A 54 -0.41 -11.76 1.15
N CYS A 55 -0.58 -10.62 1.80
CA CYS A 55 0.35 -10.09 2.81
C CYS A 55 -0.40 -9.56 4.04
N GLN A 56 0.34 -9.19 5.08
CA GLN A 56 -0.21 -8.58 6.28
C GLN A 56 -0.13 -7.05 6.22
N PRO A 57 -0.96 -6.31 6.98
CA PRO A 57 -0.90 -4.85 7.02
C PRO A 57 0.50 -4.30 7.36
N GLY A 58 1.24 -4.98 8.23
CA GLY A 58 2.61 -4.59 8.60
C GLY A 58 3.63 -4.72 7.47
N ASP A 59 3.33 -5.52 6.43
CA ASP A 59 4.16 -5.59 5.22
C ASP A 59 3.90 -4.40 4.29
N LEU A 60 2.77 -3.71 4.46
CA LEU A 60 2.36 -2.57 3.64
C LEU A 60 2.73 -1.24 4.28
N LEU A 61 2.56 -1.12 5.60
CA LEU A 61 2.73 0.12 6.33
C LEU A 61 3.49 -0.09 7.63
N GLU A 62 4.25 0.93 8.01
CA GLU A 62 4.94 1.00 9.30
C GLU A 62 4.62 2.32 9.97
N HIS A 63 4.59 2.30 11.31
CA HIS A 63 4.60 3.53 12.10
C HIS A 63 6.05 3.94 12.35
N ILE A 64 6.41 5.14 11.90
CA ILE A 64 7.68 5.79 12.23
C ILE A 64 7.41 6.73 13.41
N ALA A 65 8.02 6.46 14.56
CA ALA A 65 7.99 7.40 15.67
C ALA A 65 8.69 8.70 15.26
N ASP A 66 8.00 9.83 15.44
CA ASP A 66 8.62 11.14 15.34
C ASP A 66 9.61 11.26 16.52
N GLN A 67 10.91 11.42 16.22
CA GLN A 67 11.92 11.75 17.22
C GLN A 67 11.80 13.20 17.66
#